data_AF-S6U2Q4-F1
#
_entry.id   AF-S6U2Q4-F1
#
_cell.length_a   1.000
_cell.length_b   1.000
_cell.length_c   1.000
_cell.angle_alpha   90.00
_cell.angle_beta   90.00
_cell.angle_gamma   90.00
#
_symmetry.space_group_name_H-M   'P 1'
#
loop_
_entity.id
_entity.type
_entity.pdbx_description
1 polymer ?
#
loop_
_entity_poly.entity_id
_entity_poly.type
_entity_poly.pdbx_seq_one_letter_code
_entity_poly.pdbx_strand_id
1 'polypeptide(L)'
;MSLPRIALIGECMIELQQHADGSLHQSFGGDTLNTAVYLSRLLGERAKVDYVTALGDDSFSDAMCRAWADEGIGLGKVQRMPGRLPGLYCIQTDASGERRFLYWRNEAAVRDCFMTPAAEPILAALASYDVLYFS
;
A
#
# COMPACT_ATOMS: atom_id res chain seq x y z
N MET A 1 -5.18 -29.42 -1.43
CA MET A 1 -4.16 -28.58 -0.78
C MET A 1 -4.80 -27.22 -0.51
N SER A 2 -4.49 -26.57 0.62
CA SER A 2 -4.97 -25.21 0.88
C SER A 2 -4.37 -24.25 -0.13
N LEU A 3 -5.11 -23.20 -0.47
CA LEU A 3 -4.64 -22.17 -1.39
C LEU A 3 -3.48 -21.39 -0.75
N PRO A 4 -2.31 -21.25 -1.41
CA PRO A 4 -1.18 -20.51 -0.86
C PRO A 4 -1.56 -19.07 -0.48
N ARG A 5 -1.05 -18.59 0.65
CA ARG A 5 -1.29 -17.25 1.18
C ARG A 5 0.01 -16.48 1.25
N ILE A 6 0.00 -15.31 0.63
CA ILE A 6 1.15 -14.42 0.50
C ILE A 6 0.78 -13.09 1.14
N ALA A 7 1.51 -12.67 2.17
CA ALA A 7 1.32 -11.39 2.85
C ALA A 7 2.44 -10.43 2.46
N LEU A 8 2.06 -9.28 1.92
CA LEU A 8 2.97 -8.21 1.56
C LEU A 8 2.83 -7.09 2.57
N ILE A 9 3.93 -6.76 3.23
CA ILE A 9 3.99 -5.86 4.36
C ILE A 9 4.79 -4.63 3.94
N GLY A 10 4.16 -3.46 3.97
CA GLY A 10 4.87 -2.23 3.61
C GLY A 10 3.97 -1.02 3.45
N GLU A 11 4.51 0.00 2.79
CA GLU A 11 3.86 1.30 2.61
C GLU A 11 3.37 1.47 1.17
N CYS A 12 2.10 1.83 1.04
CA CYS A 12 1.60 2.50 -0.16
C CYS A 12 1.41 3.98 0.15
N MET A 13 1.89 4.83 -0.75
CA MET A 13 1.76 6.28 -0.67
C MET A 13 0.82 6.82 -1.74
N ILE A 14 0.27 7.99 -1.48
CA ILE A 14 -0.33 8.85 -2.51
C ILE A 14 0.81 9.30 -3.43
N GLU A 15 0.67 9.03 -4.72
CA GLU A 15 1.58 9.51 -5.76
C GLU A 15 0.94 10.71 -6.45
N LEU A 16 1.66 11.82 -6.53
CA LEU A 16 1.32 12.96 -7.35
C LEU A 16 2.35 13.13 -8.45
N GLN A 17 1.94 13.07 -9.70
CA GLN A 17 2.83 13.34 -10.83
C GLN A 17 2.51 14.71 -11.43
N GLN A 18 3.50 15.61 -11.45
CA GLN A 18 3.35 16.92 -12.07
C GLN A 18 3.58 16.84 -13.58
N HIS A 19 2.59 17.32 -14.33
CA HIS A 19 2.66 17.47 -15.78
C HIS A 19 3.17 18.85 -16.18
N ALA A 20 3.63 18.98 -17.43
CA ALA A 20 4.21 20.22 -17.97
C ALA A 20 3.24 21.40 -17.99
N ASP A 21 1.92 21.14 -18.04
CA ASP A 21 0.87 22.15 -17.96
C ASP A 21 0.57 22.61 -16.53
N GLY A 22 1.29 22.07 -15.54
CA GLY A 22 1.12 22.36 -14.12
C GLY A 22 0.05 21.52 -13.43
N SER A 23 -0.67 20.66 -14.15
CA SER A 23 -1.63 19.73 -13.55
C SER A 23 -0.94 18.64 -12.74
N LEU A 24 -1.66 18.10 -11.75
CA LEU A 24 -1.22 16.96 -10.95
C LEU A 24 -2.11 15.77 -11.27
N HIS A 25 -1.49 14.68 -11.71
CA HIS A 25 -2.16 13.39 -11.80
C HIS A 25 -1.94 12.62 -10.50
N GLN A 26 -3.03 12.20 -9.87
CA GLN A 26 -2.99 11.45 -8.62
C GLN A 26 -3.14 9.95 -8.88
N SER A 27 -2.25 9.18 -8.27
CA SER A 27 -2.21 7.71 -8.29
C SER A 27 -1.78 7.20 -6.90
N PHE A 28 -1.57 5.89 -6.79
CA PHE A 28 -1.06 5.24 -5.58
C PHE A 28 0.13 4.37 -5.95
N GLY A 29 1.18 4.40 -5.12
CA GLY A 29 2.42 3.69 -5.42
C GLY A 29 3.18 3.28 -4.17
N GLY A 30 3.85 2.14 -4.27
CA GLY A 30 4.70 1.56 -3.24
C GLY A 30 5.37 0.32 -3.80
N ASP A 31 6.63 0.07 -3.45
CA ASP A 31 7.39 -1.09 -3.90
C ASP A 31 6.69 -2.43 -3.55
N THR A 32 6.23 -2.55 -2.32
CA THR A 32 5.48 -3.70 -1.78
C THR A 32 4.08 -3.78 -2.38
N LEU A 33 3.37 -2.65 -2.56
CA LEU A 33 2.08 -2.65 -3.25
C LEU A 33 2.19 -3.08 -4.71
N ASN A 34 3.17 -2.53 -5.44
CA ASN A 34 3.39 -2.87 -6.84
C ASN A 34 3.63 -4.38 -6.98
N THR A 35 4.43 -4.95 -6.07
CA THR A 35 4.64 -6.40 -5.98
C THR A 35 3.32 -7.15 -5.73
N ALA A 36 2.44 -6.63 -4.87
CA ALA A 36 1.13 -7.23 -4.56
C ALA A 36 0.23 -7.31 -5.79
N VAL A 37 0.13 -6.19 -6.50
CA VAL A 37 -0.69 -6.08 -7.72
C VAL A 37 -0.21 -7.07 -8.76
N TYR A 38 1.10 -7.14 -9.03
CA TYR A 38 1.62 -8.08 -10.03
C TYR A 38 1.47 -9.54 -9.60
N LEU A 39 1.68 -9.88 -8.32
CA LEU A 39 1.44 -11.23 -7.82
C LEU A 39 -0.04 -11.62 -7.93
N SER A 40 -0.95 -10.72 -7.56
CA SER A 40 -2.39 -10.97 -7.66
C SER A 40 -2.81 -11.26 -9.10
N ARG A 41 -2.39 -10.42 -10.05
CA ARG A 41 -2.66 -10.59 -11.49
C ARG A 41 -2.07 -11.88 -12.06
N LEU A 42 -0.84 -12.24 -11.67
CA LEU A 42 -0.15 -13.43 -12.19
C LEU A 42 -0.72 -14.72 -11.63
N LEU A 43 -0.99 -14.77 -10.33
CA LEU A 43 -1.45 -15.99 -9.65
C LEU A 43 -2.94 -16.19 -9.83
N GLY A 44 -3.72 -15.11 -9.88
CA GLY A 44 -5.18 -15.14 -9.93
C GLY A 44 -5.72 -16.03 -8.80
N GLU A 45 -6.61 -16.95 -9.14
CA GLU A 45 -7.23 -17.88 -8.17
C GLU A 45 -6.27 -18.94 -7.60
N ARG A 46 -4.99 -18.95 -8.02
CA ARG A 46 -3.99 -19.94 -7.55
C ARG A 46 -3.28 -19.54 -6.25
N ALA A 47 -3.48 -18.32 -5.77
CA ALA A 47 -3.01 -17.88 -4.46
C ALA A 47 -3.92 -16.77 -3.90
N LYS A 48 -3.82 -16.51 -2.59
CA LYS A 48 -4.37 -15.28 -1.98
C LYS A 48 -3.23 -14.33 -1.67
N VAL A 49 -3.35 -13.11 -2.17
CA VAL A 49 -2.43 -12.01 -1.86
C VAL A 49 -3.15 -11.06 -0.92
N ASP A 50 -2.59 -10.84 0.27
CA ASP A 50 -3.09 -9.86 1.23
C ASP A 50 -2.06 -8.74 1.41
N TYR A 51 -2.55 -7.52 1.58
CA TYR A 51 -1.70 -6.38 1.92
C TYR A 51 -1.82 -6.06 3.41
N VAL A 52 -0.66 -5.91 4.06
CA VAL A 52 -0.53 -5.69 5.50
C VAL A 52 0.09 -4.33 5.69
N THR A 53 -0.74 -3.38 6.12
CA THR A 53 -0.32 -1.98 6.28
C THR A 53 -1.27 -1.27 7.25
N ALA A 54 -1.02 0.01 7.51
CA ALA A 54 -1.98 0.89 8.17
C ALA A 54 -2.23 2.13 7.31
N LEU A 55 -3.51 2.51 7.23
CA LEU A 55 -4.02 3.68 6.54
C LEU A 55 -4.83 4.55 7.49
N GLY A 56 -5.20 5.73 7.01
CA GLY A 56 -6.09 6.67 7.71
C GLY A 56 -7.57 6.28 7.64
N ASP A 57 -8.44 7.16 8.13
CA ASP A 57 -9.90 7.13 7.94
C ASP A 57 -10.37 8.17 6.89
N ASP A 58 -9.46 8.59 6.00
CA ASP A 58 -9.68 9.61 4.99
C ASP A 58 -10.04 9.05 3.60
N SER A 59 -10.45 9.95 2.70
CA SER A 59 -10.91 9.58 1.35
C SER A 59 -9.82 8.97 0.45
N PHE A 60 -8.54 9.31 0.63
CA PHE A 60 -7.46 8.65 -0.12
C PHE A 60 -7.26 7.23 0.36
N SER A 61 -7.28 7.02 1.67
CA SER A 61 -7.25 5.67 2.25
C SER A 61 -8.41 4.80 1.76
N ASP A 62 -9.61 5.35 1.59
CA ASP A 62 -10.75 4.64 1.01
C ASP A 62 -10.59 4.35 -0.48
N ALA A 63 -9.99 5.27 -1.23
CA ALA A 63 -9.71 5.08 -2.65
C ALA A 63 -8.63 4.02 -2.87
N MET A 64 -7.58 3.99 -2.04
CA MET A 64 -6.56 2.95 -2.02
C MET A 64 -7.19 1.57 -1.80
N CYS A 65 -7.99 1.40 -0.74
CA CYS A 65 -8.65 0.13 -0.46
C CYS A 65 -9.53 -0.35 -1.63
N ARG A 66 -10.30 0.56 -2.26
CA ARG A 66 -11.11 0.22 -3.44
C ARG A 66 -10.25 -0.26 -4.60
N ALA A 67 -9.22 0.50 -4.96
CA ALA A 67 -8.31 0.14 -6.05
C ALA A 67 -7.63 -1.22 -5.81
N TRP A 68 -7.22 -1.52 -4.58
CA TRP A 68 -6.58 -2.81 -4.26
C TRP A 68 -7.57 -3.97 -4.28
N ALA A 69 -8.81 -3.76 -3.82
CA ALA A 69 -9.86 -4.76 -3.90
C ALA A 69 -10.19 -5.12 -5.37
N ASP A 70 -10.21 -4.14 -6.26
CA ASP A 70 -10.41 -4.35 -7.71
C ASP A 70 -9.26 -5.17 -8.33
N GLU A 71 -8.05 -5.09 -7.76
CA GLU A 71 -6.89 -5.93 -8.13
C GLU A 71 -6.91 -7.32 -7.45
N GLY A 72 -7.94 -7.66 -6.68
CA GLY A 72 -8.05 -8.93 -5.96
C GLY A 72 -7.18 -9.04 -4.71
N ILE A 73 -6.65 -7.92 -4.22
CA ILE A 73 -5.81 -7.88 -3.01
C ILE A 73 -6.70 -7.89 -1.77
N GLY A 74 -6.43 -8.81 -0.85
CA GLY A 74 -7.15 -8.91 0.41
C GLY A 74 -6.80 -7.79 1.39
N LEU A 75 -7.84 -7.19 1.96
CA LEU A 75 -7.76 -6.02 2.84
C LEU A 75 -7.88 -6.34 4.33
N GLY A 76 -8.08 -7.62 4.68
CA GLY A 76 -8.38 -8.04 6.06
C GLY A 76 -7.23 -7.84 7.06
N LYS A 77 -6.09 -7.29 6.60
CA LYS A 77 -4.91 -6.96 7.41
C LYS A 77 -4.50 -5.49 7.25
N VAL A 78 -5.33 -4.68 6.59
CA VAL A 78 -5.17 -3.22 6.49
C VAL A 78 -5.81 -2.58 7.71
N GLN A 79 -5.02 -1.97 8.57
CA GLN A 79 -5.52 -1.20 9.70
C GLN A 79 -6.03 0.15 9.26
N ARG A 80 -7.06 0.64 9.96
CA ARG A 80 -7.61 1.99 9.80
C ARG A 80 -7.36 2.75 11.09
N MET A 81 -6.54 3.79 11.02
CA MET A 81 -6.10 4.58 12.17
C MET A 81 -6.77 5.96 12.13
N PRO A 82 -7.68 6.28 13.07
CA PRO A 82 -8.41 7.53 13.06
C PRO A 82 -7.48 8.76 13.07
N GLY A 83 -7.74 9.72 12.19
CA GLY A 83 -6.99 10.98 12.10
C GLY A 83 -5.57 10.86 11.54
N ARG A 84 -5.15 9.67 11.08
CA ARG A 84 -3.89 9.48 10.36
C ARG A 84 -4.13 9.59 8.85
N LEU A 85 -3.05 9.73 8.08
CA LEU A 85 -3.09 9.79 6.61
C LEU A 85 -2.03 8.84 6.02
N PRO A 86 -2.18 8.41 4.75
CA PRO A 86 -1.09 7.76 4.02
C PRO A 86 0.09 8.72 3.83
N GLY A 87 1.28 8.16 3.60
CA GLY A 87 2.40 8.95 3.10
C GLY A 87 2.12 9.48 1.70
N LEU A 88 2.83 10.53 1.30
CA LEU A 88 2.69 11.13 -0.03
C LEU A 88 4.07 11.33 -0.65
N TYR A 89 4.15 11.15 -1.96
CA TYR A 89 5.27 11.68 -2.74
C TYR A 89 4.80 12.39 -3.99
N CYS A 90 5.58 13.38 -4.41
CA CYS A 90 5.39 14.13 -5.64
C CYS A 90 6.57 13.90 -6.59
N ILE A 91 6.27 13.58 -7.83
CA ILE A 91 7.22 13.43 -8.93
C ILE A 91 7.18 14.70 -9.76
N GLN A 92 8.32 15.37 -9.86
CA GLN A 92 8.53 16.51 -10.76
C GLN A 92 9.52 16.11 -11.84
N THR A 93 9.20 16.43 -13.09
CA THR A 93 10.12 16.21 -14.21
C THR A 93 10.62 17.56 -14.69
N ASP A 94 11.93 17.78 -14.66
CA ASP A 94 12.48 19.03 -15.17
C ASP A 94 12.58 19.06 -16.70
N ALA A 95 12.98 20.20 -17.27
CA ALA A 95 13.06 20.40 -18.71
C ALA A 95 14.03 19.44 -19.42
N SER A 96 14.95 18.80 -18.71
CA SER A 96 15.86 17.80 -19.25
C SER A 96 15.29 16.37 -19.23
N GLY A 97 14.14 16.17 -18.59
CA GLY A 97 13.52 14.86 -18.38
C GLY A 97 13.97 14.18 -17.08
N GLU A 98 14.79 14.82 -16.26
CA GLU A 98 15.19 14.25 -14.97
C GLU A 98 14.03 14.29 -13.97
N ARG A 99 13.78 13.16 -13.31
CA ARG A 99 12.73 13.02 -12.28
C ARG A 99 13.29 13.32 -10.91
N ARG A 100 12.60 14.21 -10.18
CA ARG A 100 12.83 14.53 -8.77
C ARG A 100 11.66 14.06 -7.95
N PHE A 101 11.96 13.56 -6.75
CA PHE A 101 10.97 13.00 -5.83
C PHE A 101 10.98 13.79 -4.53
N LEU A 102 9.80 14.24 -4.11
CA LEU A 102 9.57 14.93 -2.85
C LEU A 102 8.70 14.04 -1.97
N TYR A 103 9.05 13.85 -0.70
CA TYR A 103 8.39 12.89 0.19
C TYR A 103 7.85 13.55 1.46
N TRP A 104 6.62 13.20 1.81
CA TRP A 104 5.95 13.51 3.07
C TRP A 104 5.37 12.22 3.66
N ARG A 105 6.23 11.42 4.31
CA ARG A 105 5.85 10.11 4.87
C ARG A 105 6.20 9.93 6.35
N ASN A 106 6.76 10.94 7.00
CA ASN A 106 7.23 10.84 8.39
C ASN A 106 6.10 10.62 9.40
N GLU A 107 4.87 10.98 9.06
CA GLU A 107 3.67 10.80 9.89
C GLU A 107 2.66 9.82 9.27
N ALA A 108 3.06 9.07 8.25
CA ALA A 108 2.19 8.11 7.60
C ALA A 108 1.68 7.04 8.58
N ALA A 109 0.40 6.67 8.47
CA ALA A 109 -0.25 5.70 9.34
C ALA A 109 0.54 4.38 9.47
N VAL A 110 1.13 3.91 8.37
CA VAL A 110 1.93 2.67 8.31
C VAL A 110 3.06 2.60 9.34
N ARG A 111 3.59 3.75 9.79
CA ARG A 111 4.68 3.78 10.78
C ARG A 111 4.28 3.21 12.13
N ASP A 112 2.99 3.27 12.44
CA ASP A 112 2.41 2.72 13.67
C ASP A 112 1.68 1.39 13.43
N CYS A 113 1.83 0.78 12.24
CA CYS A 113 1.15 -0.46 11.86
C CYS A 113 1.34 -1.59 12.87
N PHE A 114 2.49 -1.66 13.55
CA PHE A 114 2.74 -2.69 14.56
C PHE A 114 2.93 -2.12 15.98
N MET A 115 2.55 -0.86 16.19
CA MET A 115 2.80 -0.13 17.45
C MET A 115 1.56 0.01 18.33
N THR A 116 0.42 -0.58 17.94
CA THR A 116 -0.83 -0.52 18.70
C THR A 116 -1.31 -1.91 19.10
N PRO A 117 -2.13 -2.04 20.16
CA PRO A 117 -2.75 -3.32 20.52
C PRO A 117 -3.58 -3.96 19.40
N ALA A 118 -4.12 -3.14 18.48
CA ALA A 118 -4.87 -3.64 17.33
C ALA A 118 -4.01 -4.46 16.36
N ALA A 119 -2.68 -4.36 16.44
CA ALA A 119 -1.76 -5.14 15.64
C ALA A 119 -1.59 -6.59 16.10
N GLU A 120 -1.87 -6.92 17.37
CA GLU A 120 -1.73 -8.27 17.93
C GLU A 120 -2.45 -9.36 17.09
N PRO A 121 -3.75 -9.23 16.76
CA PRO A 121 -4.43 -10.23 15.93
C PRO A 121 -3.86 -10.30 14.49
N ILE A 122 -3.29 -9.21 13.98
CA ILE A 122 -2.65 -9.19 12.66
C ILE A 122 -1.35 -9.99 12.71
N LEU A 123 -0.48 -9.70 13.69
CA LEU A 123 0.77 -10.43 13.90
C LEU A 123 0.53 -11.93 14.12
N ALA A 124 -0.46 -12.28 14.93
CA ALA A 124 -0.84 -13.68 15.13
C ALA A 124 -1.30 -14.36 13.82
N ALA A 125 -2.03 -13.65 12.97
CA ALA A 125 -2.48 -14.17 11.70
C ALA A 125 -1.33 -14.36 10.69
N LEU A 126 -0.26 -13.57 10.76
CA LEU A 126 0.90 -13.71 9.84
C LEU A 126 1.57 -15.08 9.95
N ALA A 127 1.52 -15.73 11.12
CA ALA A 127 2.04 -17.08 11.31
C ALA A 127 1.32 -18.16 10.46
N SER A 128 0.16 -17.83 9.90
CA SER A 128 -0.61 -18.72 9.02
C SER A 128 -0.39 -18.49 7.52
N TYR A 129 0.51 -17.58 7.14
CA TYR A 129 0.87 -17.33 5.75
C TYR A 129 2.03 -18.21 5.32
N ASP A 130 2.03 -18.62 4.05
CA ASP A 130 3.10 -19.43 3.45
C ASP A 130 4.31 -18.56 3.07
N VAL A 131 4.06 -17.30 2.72
CA VAL A 131 5.09 -16.33 2.33
C VAL A 131 4.80 -14.97 2.97
N LEU A 132 5.84 -14.39 3.59
CA LEU A 132 5.87 -13.01 4.02
C LEU A 132 6.90 -12.25 3.18
N TYR A 133 6.51 -11.12 2.59
CA TYR A 133 7.38 -10.23 1.82
C TYR A 133 7.33 -8.82 2.41
N PHE A 134 8.49 -8.19 2.58
CA PHE A 134 8.63 -6.83 3.10
C PHE A 134 9.88 -6.15 2.52
N SER A 135 9.89 -4.82 2.47
CA SER A 135 11.04 -3.98 2.07
C SER A 135 11.06 -2.63 2.78
#